data_AF-A0AAU7NJ95-F1
#
_entry.id   AF-A0AAU7NJ95-F1
#
_cell.length_a   1.000
_cell.length_b   1.000
_cell.length_c   1.000
_cell.angle_alpha   90.00
_cell.angle_beta   90.00
_cell.angle_gamma   90.00
#
_symmetry.space_group_name_H-M   'P 1'
#
loop_
_entity.id
_entity.type
_entity.pdbx_description
1 polymer ?
#
loop_
_entity_poly.entity_id
_entity_poly.type
_entity_poly.pdbx_seq_one_letter_code
_entity_poly.pdbx_strand_id
1 'polypeptide(L)'
;MPMASSDKHQTKKNRSIFQSVGHAGHGLREVFNTERNFRYHLMIMVVIIIAGFIFALNLLEWIMILGCIAAVLVAEILNSAIERLADLAADGKFHPLIKQAKDIAASGVLVTALFAAIIGLLIFGSKLF
;
A
#
# COMPACT_ATOMS: atom_id res chain seq x y z
N MET A 1 8.95 -33.85 43.30
CA MET A 1 7.96 -33.37 42.32
C MET A 1 8.08 -31.85 42.20
N PRO A 2 8.66 -31.28 41.13
CA PRO A 2 8.49 -29.88 40.77
C PRO A 2 7.62 -29.78 39.49
N MET A 3 6.95 -28.71 39.09
CA MET A 3 6.81 -27.33 39.55
C MET A 3 5.56 -26.79 38.84
N ALA A 4 4.82 -25.88 39.46
CA ALA A 4 3.74 -25.16 38.81
C ALA A 4 4.26 -24.29 37.65
N SER A 5 3.57 -24.29 36.51
CA SER A 5 3.68 -23.24 35.49
C SER A 5 2.31 -22.58 35.33
N SER A 6 2.15 -21.43 35.98
CA SER A 6 1.03 -20.53 35.76
C SER A 6 1.30 -19.75 34.48
N ASP A 7 0.70 -20.20 33.38
CA ASP A 7 0.77 -19.51 32.10
C ASP A 7 -0.17 -18.29 32.12
N LYS A 8 0.33 -17.19 32.70
CA LYS A 8 -0.30 -15.88 32.60
C LYS A 8 0.01 -15.30 31.23
N HIS A 9 -0.74 -15.70 30.21
CA HIS A 9 -0.78 -14.98 28.94
C HIS A 9 -1.51 -13.63 29.15
N GLN A 10 -0.76 -12.65 29.66
CA GLN A 10 -1.23 -11.28 29.85
C GLN A 10 -1.44 -10.61 28.48
N THR A 11 -2.63 -10.73 27.90
CA THR A 11 -3.06 -9.91 26.77
C THR A 11 -3.50 -8.52 27.26
N LYS A 12 -2.56 -7.72 27.80
CA LYS A 12 -2.82 -6.29 28.07
C LYS A 12 -2.40 -5.45 26.87
N LYS A 13 -3.24 -5.38 25.83
CA LYS A 13 -3.05 -4.44 24.71
C LYS A 13 -3.77 -3.14 25.02
N ASN A 14 -3.19 -2.31 25.88
CA ASN A 14 -3.55 -0.88 25.93
C ASN A 14 -2.39 -0.10 25.26
N ARG A 15 -2.35 -0.14 23.93
CA ARG A 15 -1.32 0.60 23.17
C ARG A 15 -1.82 2.04 22.97
N SER A 16 -1.05 3.00 23.47
CA SER A 16 -1.27 4.43 23.18
C SER A 16 -1.28 4.65 21.66
N ILE A 17 -2.17 5.51 21.17
CA ILE A 17 -2.29 5.88 19.75
C ILE A 17 -0.93 6.26 19.16
N PHE A 18 -0.09 6.94 19.95
CA PHE A 18 1.28 7.31 19.58
C PHE A 18 2.17 6.10 19.23
N GLN A 19 2.01 4.98 19.95
CA GLN A 19 2.78 3.77 19.68
C GLN A 19 2.29 3.08 18.40
N SER A 20 0.99 3.10 18.11
CA SER A 20 0.43 2.58 16.86
C SER A 20 0.84 3.41 15.65
N VAL A 21 0.87 4.75 15.78
CA VAL A 21 1.38 5.67 14.76
C VAL A 21 2.88 5.46 14.51
N GLY A 22 3.67 5.28 15.56
CA GLY A 22 5.11 4.98 15.45
C GLY A 22 5.38 3.69 14.65
N HIS A 23 4.62 2.62 14.90
CA HIS A 23 4.74 1.38 14.13
C HIS A 23 4.29 1.54 12.67
N ALA A 24 3.21 2.29 12.41
CA ALA A 24 2.77 2.57 11.05
C ALA A 24 3.82 3.37 10.26
N GLY A 25 4.48 4.34 10.89
CA GLY A 25 5.58 5.09 10.29
C GLY A 25 6.79 4.22 9.96
N HIS A 26 7.13 3.26 10.81
CA HIS A 26 8.20 2.29 10.52
C HIS A 26 7.84 1.40 9.32
N GLY A 27 6.59 0.91 9.26
CA GLY A 27 6.11 0.10 8.14
C GLY A 27 6.17 0.86 6.80
N LEU A 28 5.77 2.13 6.80
CA LEU A 28 5.84 2.97 5.60
C LEU A 28 7.29 3.23 5.15
N ARG A 29 8.21 3.46 6.10
CA ARG A 29 9.64 3.63 5.80
C ARG A 29 10.25 2.35 5.23
N GLU A 30 9.87 1.20 5.76
CA GLU A 30 10.31 -0.08 5.26
C GLU A 30 9.89 -0.26 3.79
N VAL A 31 8.59 -0.17 3.51
CA VAL A 31 8.04 -0.27 2.14
C VAL A 31 8.72 0.71 1.19
N PHE A 32 8.96 1.96 1.61
CA PHE A 32 9.67 2.94 0.79
C PHE A 32 11.10 2.51 0.41
N ASN A 33 11.82 1.85 1.31
CA ASN A 33 13.21 1.45 1.09
C ASN A 33 13.31 0.13 0.32
N THR A 34 12.45 -0.85 0.62
CA THR A 34 12.51 -2.18 -0.01
C THR A 34 11.82 -2.22 -1.37
N GLU A 35 10.71 -1.49 -1.56
CA GLU A 35 9.89 -1.62 -2.76
C GLU A 35 10.25 -0.57 -3.83
N ARG A 36 10.68 -1.04 -5.00
CA ARG A 36 10.97 -0.17 -6.14
C ARG A 36 9.69 0.39 -6.75
N ASN A 37 8.65 -0.42 -6.88
CA ASN A 37 7.35 -0.03 -7.46
C ASN A 37 6.66 1.04 -6.62
N PHE A 38 6.68 0.91 -5.29
CA PHE A 38 6.20 1.95 -4.38
C PHE A 38 6.86 3.32 -4.61
N ARG A 39 8.18 3.36 -4.81
CA ARG A 39 8.90 4.61 -5.13
C ARG A 39 8.45 5.20 -6.47
N TYR A 40 8.25 4.36 -7.49
CA TYR A 40 7.72 4.83 -8.77
C TYR A 40 6.30 5.39 -8.62
N HIS A 41 5.42 4.72 -7.89
CA HIS A 41 4.07 5.23 -7.62
C HIS A 41 4.09 6.57 -6.89
N LEU A 42 4.99 6.76 -5.92
CA LEU A 42 5.19 8.06 -5.26
C LEU A 42 5.70 9.15 -6.21
N MET A 43 6.64 8.84 -7.10
CA MET A 43 7.10 9.81 -8.09
C MET A 43 5.97 10.23 -9.04
N ILE A 44 5.19 9.27 -9.54
CA ILE A 44 4.02 9.52 -10.38
C ILE A 44 2.98 10.36 -9.63
N MET A 45 2.74 10.06 -8.35
CA MET A 45 1.86 10.85 -7.49
C MET A 45 2.27 12.32 -7.44
N VAL A 46 3.56 12.61 -7.23
CA VAL A 46 4.06 14.00 -7.20
C VAL A 46 3.80 14.71 -8.52
N VAL A 47 4.04 14.03 -9.66
CA VAL A 47 3.76 14.58 -10.99
C VAL A 47 2.27 14.87 -11.17
N ILE A 48 1.38 13.95 -10.77
CA ILE A 48 -0.08 14.12 -10.87
C ILE A 48 -0.56 15.29 -10.00
N ILE A 49 -0.02 15.45 -8.80
CA ILE A 49 -0.38 16.57 -7.91
C ILE A 49 0.06 17.90 -8.53
N ILE A 50 1.28 17.99 -9.05
CA ILE A 50 1.76 19.19 -9.74
C ILE A 50 0.87 19.51 -10.95
N ALA A 51 0.54 18.51 -11.76
CA ALA A 51 -0.39 18.66 -12.88
C ALA A 51 -1.76 19.15 -12.39
N GLY A 52 -2.27 18.62 -11.28
CA GLY A 52 -3.55 19.04 -10.69
C GLY A 52 -3.60 20.53 -10.34
N PHE A 53 -2.49 21.09 -9.85
CA PHE A 53 -2.38 22.53 -9.62
C PHE A 53 -2.29 23.33 -10.94
N ILE A 54 -1.52 22.85 -11.92
CA ILE A 54 -1.36 23.52 -13.22
C ILE A 54 -2.69 23.60 -13.98
N PHE A 55 -3.49 22.53 -13.98
CA PHE A 55 -4.78 22.45 -14.66
C PHE A 55 -5.95 23.01 -13.85
N ALA A 56 -5.68 23.62 -12.68
CA ALA A 56 -6.66 24.21 -11.79
C ALA A 56 -7.88 23.29 -11.54
N LEU A 57 -7.60 22.08 -11.04
CA LEU A 57 -8.64 21.10 -10.77
C LEU A 57 -9.67 21.63 -9.75
N ASN A 58 -10.94 21.32 -9.99
CA ASN A 58 -12.02 21.62 -9.06
C ASN A 58 -11.99 20.66 -7.86
N LEU A 59 -12.82 20.94 -6.85
CA LEU A 59 -12.84 20.16 -5.61
C LEU A 59 -13.14 18.66 -5.86
N LEU A 60 -14.07 18.34 -6.75
CA LEU A 60 -14.44 16.96 -7.02
C LEU A 60 -13.33 16.20 -7.76
N GLU A 61 -12.67 16.86 -8.72
CA GLU A 61 -11.51 16.33 -9.43
C GLU A 61 -10.35 16.04 -8.46
N TRP A 62 -10.10 16.94 -7.49
CA TRP A 62 -9.12 16.70 -6.44
C TRP A 62 -9.46 15.51 -5.54
N ILE A 63 -10.72 15.40 -5.10
CA ILE A 63 -11.18 14.27 -4.29
C ILE A 63 -10.94 12.95 -5.04
N MET A 64 -11.28 12.91 -6.34
CA MET A 64 -11.09 11.72 -7.17
C MET A 64 -9.61 11.37 -7.35
N ILE A 65 -8.75 12.36 -7.65
CA ILE A 65 -7.31 12.15 -7.84
C ILE A 65 -6.64 11.69 -6.54
N LEU A 66 -6.92 12.36 -5.41
CA LEU A 66 -6.36 11.99 -4.11
C LEU A 66 -6.86 10.61 -3.67
N GLY A 67 -8.14 10.29 -3.95
CA GLY A 67 -8.70 8.96 -3.71
C GLY A 67 -7.99 7.87 -4.53
N CYS A 68 -7.73 8.12 -5.81
CA CYS A 68 -6.99 7.19 -6.68
C CYS A 68 -5.55 6.98 -6.19
N ILE A 69 -4.86 8.06 -5.82
CA ILE A 69 -3.51 8.00 -5.24
C ILE A 69 -3.51 7.14 -3.97
N ALA A 70 -4.44 7.40 -3.05
CA ALA A 70 -4.55 6.64 -1.81
C ALA A 70 -4.83 5.15 -2.08
N ALA A 71 -5.73 4.84 -3.02
CA ALA A 71 -6.05 3.47 -3.39
C ALA A 71 -4.83 2.71 -3.94
N VAL A 72 -4.06 3.33 -4.84
CA VAL A 72 -2.83 2.73 -5.39
C VAL A 72 -1.80 2.48 -4.29
N LEU A 73 -1.56 3.45 -3.39
CA LEU A 73 -0.62 3.29 -2.29
C LEU A 73 -1.04 2.18 -1.31
N VAL A 74 -2.34 2.08 -1.00
CA VAL A 74 -2.87 1.00 -0.15
C VAL A 74 -2.71 -0.35 -0.83
N ALA A 75 -3.04 -0.45 -2.11
CA ALA A 75 -2.86 -1.69 -2.88
C ALA A 75 -1.41 -2.14 -2.88
N GLU A 76 -0.47 -1.21 -3.08
CA GLU A 76 0.97 -1.48 -3.07
C GLU A 76 1.46 -1.94 -1.69
N ILE A 77 1.05 -1.26 -0.61
CA ILE A 77 1.39 -1.66 0.76
C ILE A 77 0.85 -3.06 1.08
N LEU A 78 -0.38 -3.38 0.65
CA LEU A 78 -0.97 -4.70 0.83
C LEU A 78 -0.24 -5.76 0.00
N ASN A 79 0.14 -5.46 -1.24
CA ASN A 79 0.95 -6.35 -2.07
C ASN A 79 2.26 -6.70 -1.36
N SER A 80 3.00 -5.70 -0.88
CA SER A 80 4.27 -5.91 -0.19
C SER A 80 4.10 -6.61 1.17
N ALA A 81 2.96 -6.45 1.85
CA ALA A 81 2.65 -7.22 3.05
C ALA A 81 2.41 -8.71 2.71
N ILE A 82 1.66 -8.98 1.63
CA ILE A 82 1.41 -10.34 1.15
C ILE A 82 2.72 -10.99 0.70
N GLU A 83 3.59 -10.27 -0.01
CA GLU A 83 4.90 -10.77 -0.43
C GLU A 83 5.76 -11.22 0.76
N ARG A 84 5.84 -10.39 1.82
CA ARG A 84 6.60 -10.74 3.03
C ARG A 84 6.01 -11.96 3.76
N LEU A 85 4.68 -12.06 3.85
CA LEU A 85 4.01 -13.24 4.44
C LEU A 85 4.22 -14.49 3.60
N ALA A 86 4.16 -14.35 2.27
CA ALA A 86 4.39 -15.39 1.30
C ALA A 86 5.84 -15.89 1.35
N ASP A 87 6.83 -15.00 1.49
CA ASP A 87 8.25 -15.35 1.65
C ASP A 87 8.51 -16.09 2.96
N LEU A 88 7.88 -15.66 4.04
CA LEU A 88 7.95 -16.35 5.33
C LEU A 88 7.34 -17.76 5.22
N ALA A 89 6.16 -17.89 4.60
CA ALA A 89 5.48 -19.18 4.44
C ALA A 89 6.22 -20.13 3.48
N ALA A 90 6.98 -19.59 2.52
CA ALA A 90 7.75 -20.37 1.56
C ALA A 90 8.95 -21.08 2.20
N ASP A 91 9.47 -20.55 3.32
CA ASP A 91 10.67 -21.08 4.00
C ASP A 91 11.83 -21.33 3.01
N GLY A 92 12.02 -20.38 2.08
CA GLY A 92 13.04 -20.46 1.03
C GLY A 92 12.80 -21.50 -0.07
N LYS A 93 11.64 -22.18 -0.09
CA LYS A 93 11.26 -23.19 -1.09
C LYS A 93 10.18 -22.67 -2.04
N PHE A 94 10.21 -23.16 -3.28
CA PHE A 94 9.17 -22.84 -4.24
C PHE A 94 7.87 -23.60 -3.92
N HIS A 95 6.77 -22.86 -3.76
CA HIS A 95 5.43 -23.41 -3.61
C HIS A 95 4.48 -22.80 -4.66
N PRO A 96 3.80 -23.63 -5.49
CA PRO A 96 2.90 -23.13 -6.53
C PRO A 96 1.79 -22.21 -6.01
N LEU A 97 1.23 -22.50 -4.83
CA LEU A 97 0.19 -21.67 -4.21
C LEU A 97 0.72 -20.31 -3.75
N ILE A 98 1.95 -20.25 -3.27
CA ILE A 98 2.59 -19.00 -2.86
C ILE A 98 2.84 -18.12 -4.08
N LYS A 99 3.29 -18.72 -5.19
CA LYS A 99 3.39 -18.01 -6.47
C LYS A 99 2.04 -17.42 -6.88
N GLN A 100 0.98 -18.22 -6.87
CA GLN A 100 -0.37 -17.74 -7.21
C GLN A 100 -0.84 -16.60 -6.29
N ALA A 101 -0.59 -16.69 -4.98
CA ALA A 101 -0.94 -15.63 -4.04
C ALA A 101 -0.22 -14.32 -4.34
N LYS A 102 1.08 -14.37 -4.68
CA LYS A 102 1.86 -13.20 -5.11
C LYS A 102 1.35 -12.63 -6.43
N ASP A 103 1.07 -13.49 -7.41
CA ASP A 103 0.55 -13.07 -8.72
C ASP A 103 -0.81 -12.36 -8.57
N ILE A 104 -1.69 -12.85 -7.68
CA ILE A 104 -2.98 -12.22 -7.38
C ILE A 104 -2.79 -10.86 -6.69
N ALA A 105 -1.89 -10.77 -5.72
CA ALA A 105 -1.61 -9.52 -5.03
C ALA A 105 -1.08 -8.44 -6.01
N ALA A 106 -0.15 -8.81 -6.89
CA ALA A 106 0.38 -7.93 -7.93
C ALA A 106 -0.71 -7.51 -8.93
N SER A 107 -1.64 -8.42 -9.27
CA SER A 107 -2.77 -8.10 -10.14
C SER A 107 -3.70 -7.05 -9.53
N GLY A 108 -3.87 -7.04 -8.20
CA GLY A 108 -4.63 -6.02 -7.48
C GLY A 108 -4.05 -4.63 -7.68
N VAL A 109 -2.73 -4.48 -7.52
CA VAL A 109 -2.01 -3.22 -7.79
C VAL A 109 -2.23 -2.77 -9.23
N LEU A 110 -2.10 -3.69 -10.20
CA LEU A 110 -2.28 -3.39 -11.62
C LEU A 110 -3.68 -2.86 -11.91
N VAL A 111 -4.72 -3.50 -11.39
CA VAL A 111 -6.11 -3.07 -11.57
C VAL A 111 -6.34 -1.69 -10.98
N THR A 112 -5.85 -1.44 -9.76
CA THR A 112 -5.99 -0.13 -9.11
C THR A 112 -5.21 0.97 -9.85
N ALA A 113 -4.00 0.67 -10.33
CA ALA A 113 -3.19 1.61 -11.11
C ALA A 113 -3.85 1.95 -12.45
N LEU A 114 -4.42 0.95 -13.15
CA LEU A 114 -5.14 1.16 -14.40
C LEU A 114 -6.39 2.03 -14.19
N PHE A 115 -7.16 1.76 -13.13
CA PHE A 115 -8.32 2.58 -12.77
C PHE A 115 -7.90 4.04 -12.49
N ALA A 116 -6.85 4.25 -11.69
CA ALA A 116 -6.30 5.57 -11.42
C ALA A 116 -5.85 6.29 -12.71
N ALA A 117 -5.22 5.57 -13.64
CA ALA A 117 -4.80 6.12 -14.92
C ALA A 117 -5.99 6.56 -15.78
N ILE A 118 -7.07 5.77 -15.83
CA ILE A 118 -8.30 6.11 -16.56
C ILE A 118 -8.93 7.38 -15.96
N ILE A 119 -9.08 7.45 -14.64
CA ILE A 119 -9.63 8.64 -13.97
C ILE A 119 -8.76 9.88 -14.24
N GLY A 120 -7.44 9.75 -14.14
CA GLY A 120 -6.50 10.82 -14.48
C GLY A 120 -6.69 11.29 -15.93
N LEU A 121 -6.78 10.36 -16.88
CA LEU A 121 -6.94 10.68 -18.30
C LEU A 121 -8.28 11.39 -18.58
N LEU A 122 -9.38 10.98 -17.93
CA LEU A 122 -10.67 11.66 -18.06
C LEU A 122 -10.62 13.08 -17.53
N ILE A 123 -10.07 13.27 -16.32
CA ILE A 123 -9.97 14.59 -15.68
C ILE A 123 -9.06 15.50 -16.49
N PHE A 124 -7.80 15.11 -16.72
CA PHE A 124 -6.84 15.96 -17.43
C PHE A 124 -7.19 16.12 -18.93
N GLY A 125 -7.77 15.09 -19.55
CA GLY A 125 -8.24 15.15 -20.95
C GLY A 125 -9.33 16.21 -21.14
N SER A 126 -10.29 16.30 -20.22
CA SER A 126 -11.33 17.33 -20.25
C SER A 126 -10.83 18.77 -19.99
N LYS A 127 -9.59 18.94 -19.54
CA LYS A 127 -8.96 20.26 -19.35
C LYS A 127 -8.09 20.67 -20.55
N LEU A 128 -7.72 19.70 -21.38
CA LEU A 128 -6.87 19.91 -22.56
C LEU A 128 -7.67 20.19 -23.84
N PHE A 129 -8.92 19.75 -23.90
CA PHE A 129 -9.85 19.92 -25.02
C PHE A 129 -11.16 20.55 -24.55
#